data_AF-A0A2W6S2J4-F1
#
_entry.id   AF-A0A2W6S2J4-F1
#
_cell.length_a   1.000
_cell.length_b   1.000
_cell.length_c   1.000
_cell.angle_alpha   90.00
_cell.angle_beta   90.00
_cell.angle_gamma   90.00
#
_symmetry.space_group_name_H-M   'P 1'
#
loop_
_entity.id
_entity.type
_entity.pdbx_description
1 polymer ?
#
loop_
_entity_poly.entity_id
_entity_poly.type
_entity_poly.pdbx_seq_one_letter_code
_entity_poly.pdbx_strand_id
1 'polypeptide(L)'
;MGAPTATELRATLVTLLAGATDTSPRKWEKAIGAVEMLPIVFNPRSNWRVDVRAGAAEDRAIIERAIALLRNDQPYVRSEPGPGGSTPEPVILIFVGA
;
A
#
# COMPACT_ATOMS: atom_id res chain seq x y z
N MET A 1 10.28 1.28 12.38
CA MET A 1 9.88 1.86 11.07
C MET A 1 8.40 2.17 11.14
N GLY A 2 7.95 3.31 10.61
CA GLY A 2 6.52 3.62 10.54
C GLY A 2 5.84 2.88 9.38
N ALA A 3 4.52 2.89 9.33
CA ALA A 3 3.76 2.36 8.20
C ALA A 3 4.22 3.03 6.88
N PRO A 4 4.44 2.27 5.79
CA PRO A 4 4.81 2.84 4.49
C PRO A 4 3.67 3.68 3.91
N THR A 5 3.98 4.63 3.03
CA THR A 5 2.96 5.25 2.18
C THR A 5 2.47 4.27 1.12
N ALA A 6 1.33 4.57 0.49
CA ALA A 6 0.82 3.77 -0.63
C ALA A 6 1.84 3.68 -1.80
N THR A 7 2.54 4.77 -2.10
CA THR A 7 3.58 4.81 -3.14
C THR A 7 4.82 4.02 -2.74
N GLU A 8 5.27 4.13 -1.49
CA GLU A 8 6.37 3.31 -0.95
C GLU A 8 6.03 1.82 -1.04
N LEU A 9 4.83 1.43 -0.63
CA LEU A 9 4.37 0.04 -0.68
C LEU A 9 4.31 -0.49 -2.12
N ARG A 10 3.83 0.34 -3.07
CA ARG A 10 3.83 -0.01 -4.50
C ARG A 10 5.25 -0.22 -5.02
N ALA A 11 6.19 0.67 -4.68
CA ALA A 11 7.59 0.54 -5.09
C ALA A 11 8.20 -0.74 -4.51
N THR A 12 7.93 -1.06 -3.24
CA THR A 12 8.36 -2.32 -2.61
C THR A 12 7.84 -3.54 -3.36
N LEU A 13 6.55 -3.57 -3.72
CA LEU A 13 5.97 -4.68 -4.51
C LEU A 13 6.68 -4.85 -5.85
N VAL A 14 6.92 -3.76 -6.57
CA VAL A 14 7.63 -3.78 -7.86
C VAL A 14 9.05 -4.31 -7.71
N THR A 15 9.81 -3.80 -6.74
CA THR A 15 11.19 -4.23 -6.49
C THR A 15 11.27 -5.69 -6.06
N LEU A 16 10.36 -6.13 -5.18
CA LEU A 16 10.32 -7.51 -4.69
C LEU A 16 10.03 -8.48 -5.83
N LEU A 17 9.06 -8.18 -6.69
CA LEU A 17 8.73 -9.03 -7.83
C LEU A 17 9.84 -9.04 -8.88
N ALA A 18 10.42 -7.89 -9.19
CA ALA A 18 11.55 -7.80 -10.13
C ALA A 18 12.72 -8.68 -9.69
N GLY A 19 13.08 -8.62 -8.39
CA GLY A 19 14.12 -9.44 -7.81
C GLY A 19 13.76 -10.93 -7.71
N ALA A 20 12.51 -11.25 -7.35
CA ALA A 20 12.07 -12.64 -7.19
C ALA A 20 11.95 -13.40 -8.51
N THR A 21 11.66 -12.71 -9.62
CA THR A 21 11.48 -13.35 -10.93
C THR A 21 12.62 -13.06 -11.90
N ASP A 22 13.68 -12.38 -11.48
CA ASP A 22 14.80 -11.94 -12.33
C ASP A 22 14.33 -11.22 -13.61
N THR A 23 13.37 -10.28 -13.44
CA THR A 23 12.81 -9.52 -14.56
C THR A 23 12.87 -8.02 -14.33
N SER A 24 12.67 -7.24 -15.40
CA SER A 24 12.67 -5.78 -15.31
C SER A 24 11.55 -5.25 -14.41
N PRO A 25 11.84 -4.28 -13.50
CA PRO A 25 10.83 -3.55 -12.73
C PRO A 25 9.71 -2.95 -13.59
N ARG A 26 10.05 -2.54 -14.82
CA ARG A 26 9.10 -1.94 -15.77
C ARG A 26 7.97 -2.90 -16.18
N LYS A 27 8.18 -4.22 -16.11
CA LYS A 27 7.12 -5.23 -16.30
C LYS A 27 6.08 -5.09 -15.20
N TRP A 28 6.54 -5.09 -13.95
CA TRP A 28 5.67 -5.05 -12.77
C TRP A 28 5.03 -3.68 -12.55
N GLU A 29 5.70 -2.59 -12.92
CA GLU A 29 5.08 -1.26 -12.91
C GLU A 29 3.86 -1.14 -13.81
N LYS A 30 3.84 -1.88 -14.93
CA LYS A 30 2.68 -1.93 -15.84
C LYS A 30 1.58 -2.84 -15.31
N ALA A 31 1.96 -3.93 -14.65
CA ALA A 31 1.02 -4.91 -14.12
C ALA A 31 0.35 -4.47 -12.81
N ILE A 32 1.08 -3.75 -11.96
CA ILE A 32 0.64 -3.27 -10.65
C ILE A 32 0.08 -1.85 -10.77
N GLY A 33 -1.20 -1.71 -10.45
CA GLY A 33 -1.88 -0.43 -10.38
C GLY A 33 -1.47 0.43 -9.19
N ALA A 34 -2.27 1.46 -8.91
CA ALA A 34 -2.08 2.26 -7.71
C ALA A 34 -2.45 1.42 -6.47
N VAL A 35 -1.73 1.66 -5.37
CA VAL A 35 -2.16 1.19 -4.05
C VAL A 35 -3.14 2.21 -3.51
N GLU A 36 -4.32 1.75 -3.12
CA GLU A 36 -5.35 2.58 -2.52
C GLU A 36 -5.43 2.32 -1.03
N MET A 37 -5.48 3.40 -0.25
CA MET A 37 -5.74 3.35 1.18
C MET A 37 -7.25 3.25 1.43
N LEU A 38 -7.62 2.31 2.28
CA LEU A 38 -8.98 1.99 2.69
C LEU A 38 -9.24 2.46 4.13
N PRO A 39 -10.46 2.86 4.48
CA PRO A 39 -10.79 3.20 5.87
C PRO A 39 -10.63 1.99 6.80
N ILE A 40 -9.84 2.16 7.87
CA ILE A 40 -9.52 1.09 8.84
C ILE A 40 -10.77 0.56 9.54
N VAL A 41 -11.78 1.41 9.79
CA VAL A 41 -13.04 1.03 10.44
C VAL A 41 -13.76 -0.09 9.67
N PHE A 42 -13.64 -0.11 8.35
CA PHE A 42 -14.23 -1.16 7.50
C PHE A 42 -13.22 -2.25 7.11
N ASN A 43 -11.92 -2.00 7.29
CA ASN A 43 -10.85 -2.91 6.87
C ASN A 43 -9.80 -3.08 7.99
N PRO A 44 -10.19 -3.66 9.14
CA PRO A 44 -9.36 -3.67 10.34
C PRO A 44 -8.09 -4.52 10.20
N ARG A 45 -8.07 -5.49 9.28
CA ARG A 45 -6.93 -6.41 9.08
C ARG A 45 -5.90 -5.90 8.07
N SER A 46 -6.30 -5.00 7.18
CA SER A 46 -5.41 -4.42 6.16
C SER A 46 -6.08 -3.19 5.58
N ASN A 47 -5.45 -2.02 5.68
CA ASN A 47 -6.07 -0.77 5.21
C ASN A 47 -5.68 -0.41 3.78
N TRP A 48 -5.30 -1.38 2.95
CA TRP A 48 -4.94 -1.11 1.58
C TRP A 48 -5.35 -2.22 0.61
N ARG A 49 -5.54 -1.81 -0.64
CA ARG A 49 -5.72 -2.70 -1.79
C ARG A 49 -4.87 -2.22 -2.95
N VAL A 50 -4.63 -3.10 -3.91
CA VAL A 50 -3.95 -2.77 -5.14
C VAL A 50 -4.68 -3.43 -6.29
N ASP A 51 -4.90 -2.68 -7.36
CA ASP A 51 -5.48 -3.23 -8.57
C ASP A 51 -4.40 -3.89 -9.42
N VAL A 52 -4.68 -5.09 -9.92
CA VAL A 52 -3.83 -5.77 -10.91
C VAL A 52 -4.37 -5.42 -12.29
N ARG A 53 -3.64 -4.60 -13.04
CA ARG A 53 -4.14 -3.95 -14.27
C ARG A 53 -4.03 -4.84 -15.50
N ALA A 54 -2.92 -5.55 -15.66
CA ALA A 54 -2.67 -6.38 -16.85
C ALA A 54 -1.50 -7.33 -16.64
N GLY A 55 -1.58 -8.52 -17.23
CA GLY A 55 -0.53 -9.54 -17.21
C GLY A 55 -1.08 -10.88 -17.69
N ALA A 56 -0.20 -11.83 -18.01
CA ALA A 56 -0.61 -13.22 -18.18
C ALA A 56 -1.25 -13.73 -16.88
N ALA A 57 -2.09 -14.76 -16.95
CA ALA A 57 -2.71 -15.35 -15.75
C ALA A 57 -1.66 -15.73 -14.67
N GLU A 58 -0.47 -16.11 -15.11
CA GLU A 58 0.69 -16.41 -14.28
C GLU A 58 1.22 -15.17 -13.53
N ASP A 59 1.37 -14.03 -14.21
CA ASP A 59 1.82 -12.77 -13.58
C ASP A 59 0.85 -12.32 -12.49
N ARG A 60 -0.45 -12.52 -12.73
CA ARG A 60 -1.50 -12.21 -11.73
C ARG A 60 -1.35 -13.08 -10.48
N ALA A 61 -1.14 -14.38 -10.63
CA ALA A 61 -0.95 -15.29 -9.50
C ALA A 61 0.30 -14.93 -8.68
N ILE A 62 1.39 -14.54 -9.36
CA ILE A 62 2.62 -14.07 -8.72
C ILE A 62 2.36 -12.80 -7.90
N ILE A 63 1.67 -11.81 -8.48
CA ILE A 63 1.33 -10.56 -7.81
C ILE A 63 0.42 -10.82 -6.60
N GLU A 64 -0.61 -11.64 -6.74
CA GLU A 64 -1.53 -11.99 -5.65
C GLU A 64 -0.80 -12.67 -4.49
N ARG A 65 0.17 -13.56 -4.79
CA ARG A 65 1.01 -14.19 -3.77
C ARG A 65 1.91 -13.19 -3.05
N ALA A 66 2.52 -12.26 -3.78
CA ALA A 66 3.34 -11.20 -3.19
C ALA A 66 2.50 -10.26 -2.29
N ILE A 67 1.28 -9.92 -2.71
CA ILE A 67 0.34 -9.13 -1.91
C ILE A 67 -0.01 -9.85 -0.61
N ALA A 68 -0.27 -11.16 -0.67
CA ALA A 68 -0.60 -11.93 0.53
C ALA A 68 0.55 -11.93 1.56
N LEU A 69 1.79 -12.08 1.09
CA LEU A 69 2.98 -11.99 1.94
C LEU A 69 3.14 -10.60 2.52
N LEU A 70 3.02 -9.57 1.68
CA LEU A 70 3.22 -8.19 2.12
C LEU A 70 2.12 -7.71 3.06
N ARG A 71 0.89 -8.19 2.94
CA ARG A 71 -0.19 -7.90 3.90
C ARG A 71 0.10 -8.46 5.29
N ASN A 72 0.81 -9.57 5.38
CA ASN A 72 1.18 -10.16 6.66
C ASN A 72 2.27 -9.35 7.37
N ASP A 73 3.19 -8.76 6.62
CA ASP A 73 4.29 -7.94 7.16
C ASP A 73 3.90 -6.45 7.34
N GLN A 74 3.19 -5.90 6.36
CA GLN A 74 2.77 -4.50 6.25
C GLN A 74 1.24 -4.41 6.03
N PRO A 75 0.43 -4.72 7.05
CA PRO A 75 -1.03 -4.63 6.93
C PRO A 75 -1.53 -3.18 6.77
N TYR A 76 -0.74 -2.19 7.21
CA TYR A 76 -1.16 -0.79 7.23
C TYR A 76 -0.24 0.11 6.40
N VAL A 77 -0.86 1.00 5.61
CA VAL A 77 -0.23 2.15 4.97
C VAL A 77 -0.68 3.45 5.62
N ARG A 78 0.15 4.48 5.53
CA ARG A 78 -0.19 5.85 5.94
C ARG A 78 -0.49 6.73 4.73
N SER A 79 -1.21 7.83 4.96
CA SER A 79 -1.37 8.89 3.97
C SER A 79 0.00 9.43 3.55
N GLU A 80 0.14 9.76 2.26
CA GLU A 80 1.27 10.55 1.81
C GLU A 80 1.23 11.94 2.48
N PRO A 81 2.39 12.49 2.87
CA PRO A 81 2.43 13.90 3.21
C PRO A 81 2.02 14.69 1.96
N GLY A 82 0.89 15.40 2.04
CA GLY A 82 0.49 16.30 0.96
C GLY A 82 1.58 17.34 0.70
N PRO A 83 1.52 18.08 -0.43
CA PRO A 83 2.49 19.13 -0.77
C PRO A 83 2.54 20.32 0.21
N GLY A 84 1.90 20.23 1.38
CA GLY A 84 2.20 21.02 2.56
C GLY A 84 2.18 20.09 3.76
N GLY A 85 3.31 19.93 4.43
CA GLY A 85 3.40 19.19 5.69
C GLY A 85 2.51 19.83 6.75
N SER A 86 1.25 19.42 6.81
CA SER A 86 0.41 19.57 7.99
C SER A 86 0.40 18.22 8.68
N THR A 87 1.25 18.09 9.69
CA THR A 87 0.95 17.27 10.87
C THR A 87 -0.55 17.34 11.14
N PRO A 88 -1.27 16.21 11.26
CA PRO A 88 -2.64 16.29 11.76
C PRO A 88 -2.56 16.90 13.14
N GLU A 89 -3.11 18.12 13.30
CA GLU A 89 -3.24 18.71 14.62
C GLU A 89 -3.97 17.72 15.52
N PRO A 90 -3.50 17.48 16.76
CA PRO A 90 -4.30 16.71 17.70
C PRO A 90 -5.62 17.46 17.86
N VAL A 91 -6.72 16.82 17.45
CA VAL A 91 -8.06 17.30 17.79
C VAL A 91 -8.16 17.22 19.31
N ILE A 92 -7.81 18.31 19.98
CA ILE A 92 -8.08 18.50 21.40
C ILE A 92 -9.60 18.63 21.49
N LEU A 93 -10.25 17.51 21.81
CA LEU A 93 -11.62 17.49 22.31
C LEU A 93 -11.62 18.26 23.64
N ILE A 94 -11.90 19.57 23.58
CA ILE A 94 -12.21 20.35 24.77
C ILE A 94 -13.62 19.92 25.22
N PHE A 95 -13.67 18.97 26.15
CA PHE A 95 -14.83 18.75 27.02
C PHE A 95 -14.63 19.53 28.32
N VAL A 96 -15.25 20.69 28.47
CA VAL A 96 -15.74 21.30 29.74
C VAL A 96 -16.70 22.42 29.32
N GLY A 97 -17.93 22.59 29.80
CA GLY A 97 -18.70 21.99 30.89
C GLY A 97 -20.06 22.72 30.92
N ALA A 98 -21.06 22.06 31.53
CA ALA A 98 -22.45 22.47 31.64
C ALA A 98 -22.67 23.79 32.41
#